data_AF-A0A661EHU0-F1
#
_entry.id   AF-A0A661EHU0-F1
#
_cell.length_a   1.000
_cell.length_b   1.000
_cell.length_c   1.000
_cell.angle_alpha   90.00
_cell.angle_beta   90.00
_cell.angle_gamma   90.00
#
_symmetry.space_group_name_H-M   'P 1'
#
loop_
_entity.id
_entity.type
_entity.pdbx_description
1 polymer ?
#
loop_
_entity_poly.entity_id
_entity_poly.type
_entity_poly.pdbx_seq_one_letter_code
_entity_poly.pdbx_strand_id
1 'polypeptide(L)'
;MARAYYQAGFHVISISSPTYMNFIVAASRSGVPGHTVEDAEDIYRVMERIWAKLKDKTEVTDFYVTGYSLGGLNAAFVTWLDETKQVFNFRKALLINPPVRLYSSISLLDRMLENIPGGIDNFPQFYDRLVKELTRVYKNSDTVDIGEEFLYKAFHAVNPDSEELAALIGVSFRISSANMTYTTDLMTDFGYIKPKNITMTKNSSPSVYNKVAHRLGFTDYFHVYFYPYQKTKNPSLTRSELINAMSLSSIEDYLRSAEKIEVMHNADDIILEPGEIDFFPRVFGDRAKIYPRGGHLGNMEFRDNVTHMINVFSK
;
A
#
# COMPACT_ATOMS: atom_id res chain seq x y z
N MET A 1 -4.23 6.92 13.25
CA MET A 1 -5.42 7.34 12.48
C MET A 1 -6.73 6.87 13.10
N ALA A 2 -7.03 5.55 13.14
CA ALA A 2 -8.31 5.03 13.63
C ALA A 2 -8.72 5.54 15.03
N ARG A 3 -7.77 5.55 15.99
CA ARG A 3 -8.00 6.11 17.33
C ARG A 3 -8.42 7.58 17.30
N ALA A 4 -7.82 8.38 16.43
CA ALA A 4 -8.08 9.82 16.34
C ALA A 4 -9.51 10.09 15.83
N TYR A 5 -9.94 9.38 14.78
CA TYR A 5 -11.33 9.45 14.31
C TYR A 5 -12.33 8.91 15.32
N TYR A 6 -12.03 7.79 16.00
CA TYR A 6 -12.91 7.28 17.04
C TYR A 6 -13.11 8.28 18.18
N GLN A 7 -12.03 8.94 18.62
CA GLN A 7 -12.10 10.00 19.64
C GLN A 7 -12.85 11.25 19.15
N ALA A 8 -12.89 11.49 17.84
CA ALA A 8 -13.68 12.55 17.22
C ALA A 8 -15.16 12.15 16.99
N GLY A 9 -15.58 10.96 17.42
CA GLY A 9 -16.98 10.51 17.38
C GLY A 9 -17.37 9.65 16.17
N PHE A 10 -16.41 9.23 15.34
CA PHE A 10 -16.69 8.39 14.17
C PHE A 10 -16.72 6.90 14.53
N HIS A 11 -17.61 6.15 13.88
CA HIS A 11 -17.44 4.71 13.73
C HIS A 11 -16.33 4.44 12.70
N VAL A 12 -15.32 3.65 13.07
CA VAL A 12 -14.16 3.41 12.22
C VAL A 12 -14.09 1.95 11.81
N ILE A 13 -14.03 1.71 10.50
CA ILE A 13 -13.77 0.41 9.89
C ILE A 13 -12.40 0.49 9.21
N SER A 14 -11.54 -0.48 9.47
CA SER A 14 -10.25 -0.63 8.78
C SER A 14 -10.27 -1.91 7.96
N ILE A 15 -9.89 -1.81 6.70
CA ILE A 15 -9.83 -2.91 5.75
C ILE A 15 -8.35 -3.21 5.47
N SER A 16 -7.96 -4.48 5.49
CA SER A 16 -6.60 -4.89 5.12
C SER A 16 -6.30 -4.45 3.69
N SER A 17 -5.06 -3.99 3.44
CA SER A 17 -4.63 -3.61 2.10
C SER A 17 -4.80 -4.77 1.11
N PRO A 18 -5.16 -4.51 -0.16
CA PRO A 18 -5.21 -5.54 -1.21
C PRO A 18 -3.92 -6.33 -1.38
N THR A 19 -2.77 -5.75 -1.00
CA THR A 19 -1.45 -6.37 -1.09
C THR A 19 -1.11 -7.31 0.07
N TYR A 20 -1.93 -7.35 1.13
CA TYR A 20 -1.71 -8.24 2.26
C TYR A 20 -2.30 -9.63 1.99
N MET A 21 -1.59 -10.67 2.46
CA MET A 21 -1.91 -12.07 2.17
C MET A 21 -3.35 -12.45 2.53
N ASN A 22 -3.87 -11.95 3.66
CA ASN A 22 -5.23 -12.24 4.09
C ASN A 22 -6.29 -11.65 3.14
N PHE A 23 -6.05 -10.46 2.58
CA PHE A 23 -6.94 -9.88 1.57
C PHE A 23 -6.84 -10.64 0.25
N ILE A 24 -5.62 -10.95 -0.21
CA ILE A 24 -5.41 -11.71 -1.45
C ILE A 24 -6.16 -13.05 -1.40
N VAL A 25 -6.07 -13.78 -0.28
CA VAL A 25 -6.70 -15.10 -0.14
C VAL A 25 -8.21 -15.02 0.06
N ALA A 26 -8.69 -14.11 0.90
CA ALA A 26 -10.09 -14.12 1.34
C ALA A 26 -11.01 -13.19 0.55
N ALA A 27 -10.44 -12.15 -0.07
CA ALA A 27 -11.21 -11.05 -0.63
C ALA A 27 -10.87 -10.75 -2.09
N SER A 28 -9.64 -10.97 -2.58
CA SER A 28 -9.32 -10.68 -3.99
C SER A 28 -10.03 -11.65 -4.94
N ARG A 29 -10.61 -11.14 -6.03
CA ARG A 29 -11.21 -11.97 -7.10
C ARG A 29 -10.16 -12.59 -8.01
N SER A 30 -9.08 -11.87 -8.29
CA SER A 30 -8.02 -12.30 -9.19
C SER A 30 -6.92 -13.07 -8.44
N GLY A 31 -6.76 -12.85 -7.14
CA GLY A 31 -5.58 -13.26 -6.38
C GLY A 31 -4.31 -12.46 -6.76
N VAL A 32 -4.44 -11.44 -7.60
CA VAL A 32 -3.34 -10.65 -8.18
C VAL A 32 -3.55 -9.17 -7.87
N PRO A 33 -2.97 -8.65 -6.77
CA PRO A 33 -3.13 -7.25 -6.38
C PRO A 33 -2.24 -6.31 -7.20
N GLY A 34 -2.58 -5.03 -7.19
CA GLY A 34 -1.82 -3.95 -7.82
C GLY A 34 -2.55 -3.27 -8.98
N HIS A 35 -3.60 -3.90 -9.52
CA HIS A 35 -4.45 -3.24 -10.53
C HIS A 35 -5.47 -2.35 -9.81
N THR A 36 -5.21 -1.05 -9.75
CA THR A 36 -5.98 -0.08 -8.93
C THR A 36 -7.51 -0.18 -9.10
N VAL A 37 -8.00 -0.38 -10.32
CA VAL A 37 -9.44 -0.56 -10.58
C VAL A 37 -9.97 -1.89 -10.02
N GLU A 38 -9.31 -3.03 -10.30
CA GLU A 38 -9.72 -4.35 -9.78
C GLU A 38 -9.65 -4.37 -8.24
N ASP A 39 -8.60 -3.78 -7.67
CA ASP A 39 -8.41 -3.64 -6.23
C ASP A 39 -9.51 -2.78 -5.59
N ALA A 40 -9.87 -1.65 -6.21
CA ALA A 40 -10.95 -0.79 -5.73
C ALA A 40 -12.30 -1.49 -5.76
N GLU A 41 -12.60 -2.27 -6.80
CA GLU A 41 -13.82 -3.07 -6.85
C GLU A 41 -13.86 -4.17 -5.77
N ASP A 42 -12.71 -4.78 -5.48
CA ASP A 42 -12.59 -5.79 -4.42
C ASP A 42 -12.74 -5.16 -3.03
N ILE A 43 -12.12 -4.01 -2.78
CA ILE A 43 -12.31 -3.23 -1.55
C ILE A 43 -13.78 -2.85 -1.41
N TYR A 44 -14.40 -2.30 -2.45
CA TYR A 44 -15.80 -1.88 -2.41
C TYR A 44 -16.73 -3.04 -2.08
N ARG A 45 -16.50 -4.24 -2.64
CA ARG A 45 -17.26 -5.44 -2.29
C ARG A 45 -17.08 -5.83 -0.82
N VAL A 46 -15.88 -5.71 -0.27
CA VAL A 46 -15.63 -5.94 1.16
C VAL A 46 -16.41 -4.93 2.00
N MET A 47 -16.40 -3.66 1.61
CA MET A 47 -17.19 -2.61 2.27
C MET A 47 -18.69 -2.95 2.25
N GLU A 48 -19.26 -3.34 1.10
CA GLU A 48 -20.68 -3.74 0.99
C GLU A 48 -21.03 -4.90 1.93
N ARG A 49 -20.14 -5.90 2.02
CA ARG A 49 -20.34 -7.06 2.91
C ARG A 49 -20.25 -6.69 4.39
N ILE A 50 -19.37 -5.76 4.75
CA ILE A 50 -19.29 -5.24 6.12
C ILE A 50 -20.56 -4.45 6.43
N TRP A 51 -20.96 -3.55 5.54
CA TRP A 51 -22.13 -2.72 5.73
C TRP A 51 -23.42 -3.55 5.87
N ALA A 52 -23.60 -4.57 5.05
CA ALA A 52 -24.71 -5.51 5.15
C ALA A 52 -24.83 -6.18 6.53
N LYS A 53 -23.73 -6.32 7.29
CA LYS A 53 -23.73 -6.87 8.65
C LYS A 53 -23.92 -5.83 9.75
N LEU A 54 -23.67 -4.55 9.47
CA LEU A 54 -23.64 -3.47 10.46
C LEU A 54 -24.84 -2.54 10.38
N LYS A 55 -25.49 -2.43 9.22
CA LYS A 55 -26.58 -1.46 8.97
C LYS A 55 -27.75 -1.56 9.95
N ASP A 56 -28.02 -2.75 10.47
CA ASP A 56 -29.12 -2.98 11.43
C ASP A 56 -28.66 -2.87 12.90
N LYS A 57 -27.37 -2.58 13.13
CA LYS A 57 -26.75 -2.54 14.48
C LYS A 57 -26.37 -1.13 14.92
N THR A 58 -26.31 -0.18 14.00
CA THR A 58 -25.93 1.21 14.29
C THR A 58 -26.56 2.13 13.27
N GLU A 59 -26.99 3.30 13.74
CA GLU A 59 -27.38 4.38 12.84
C GLU A 59 -26.12 4.96 12.19
N VAL A 60 -26.18 5.20 10.88
CA VAL A 60 -25.10 5.84 10.12
C VAL A 60 -25.70 7.00 9.35
N THR A 61 -25.20 8.21 9.60
CA THR A 61 -25.69 9.44 8.96
C THR A 61 -24.99 9.70 7.62
N ASP A 62 -23.68 9.45 7.57
CA ASP A 62 -22.84 9.77 6.41
C ASP A 62 -21.71 8.74 6.31
N PHE A 63 -21.23 8.52 5.08
CA PHE A 63 -20.03 7.72 4.82
C PHE A 63 -18.86 8.62 4.41
N TYR A 64 -17.70 8.31 4.96
CA TYR A 64 -16.42 8.95 4.63
C TYR A 64 -15.40 7.87 4.30
N VAL A 65 -14.45 8.20 3.43
CA VAL A 65 -13.36 7.28 3.09
C VAL A 65 -12.02 7.99 3.18
N THR A 66 -11.04 7.34 3.78
CA THR A 66 -9.66 7.81 3.78
C THR A 66 -8.73 6.63 3.64
N GLY A 67 -7.54 6.90 3.13
CA GLY A 67 -6.47 5.93 3.13
C GLY A 67 -5.12 6.63 3.06
N TYR A 68 -4.12 5.90 3.54
CA TYR A 68 -2.74 6.33 3.59
C TYR A 68 -1.91 5.59 2.53
N SER A 69 -1.00 6.30 1.84
CA SER A 69 -0.09 5.71 0.85
C SER A 69 -0.86 4.99 -0.25
N LEU A 70 -0.62 3.69 -0.48
CA LEU A 70 -1.42 2.85 -1.37
C LEU A 70 -2.92 2.91 -1.02
N GLY A 71 -3.28 2.98 0.26
CA GLY A 71 -4.66 3.17 0.69
C GLY A 71 -5.24 4.52 0.23
N GLY A 72 -4.43 5.57 0.11
CA GLY A 72 -4.83 6.86 -0.45
C GLY A 72 -5.11 6.76 -1.95
N LEU A 73 -4.26 6.06 -2.70
CA LEU A 73 -4.53 5.71 -4.09
C LEU A 73 -5.83 4.89 -4.21
N ASN A 74 -6.01 3.87 -3.37
CA ASN A 74 -7.22 3.06 -3.38
C ASN A 74 -8.46 3.88 -3.00
N ALA A 75 -8.39 4.78 -2.02
CA ALA A 75 -9.50 5.64 -1.63
C ALA A 75 -9.96 6.53 -2.79
N ALA A 76 -9.03 7.03 -3.62
CA ALA A 76 -9.37 7.79 -4.83
C ALA A 76 -10.20 6.96 -5.82
N PHE A 77 -9.74 5.73 -6.13
CA PHE A 77 -10.45 4.83 -7.05
C PHE A 77 -11.74 4.25 -6.47
N VAL A 78 -11.80 4.00 -5.17
CA VAL A 78 -13.03 3.58 -4.47
C VAL A 78 -14.08 4.69 -4.50
N THR A 79 -13.67 5.94 -4.29
CA THR A 79 -14.59 7.09 -4.40
C THR A 79 -15.07 7.26 -5.84
N TRP A 80 -14.18 7.10 -6.83
CA TRP A 80 -14.54 7.16 -8.25
C TRP A 80 -15.54 6.07 -8.64
N LEU A 81 -15.34 4.83 -8.17
CA LEU A 81 -16.27 3.73 -8.37
C LEU A 81 -17.64 3.99 -7.72
N ASP A 82 -17.64 4.63 -6.54
CA ASP A 82 -18.86 4.98 -5.81
C ASP A 82 -19.72 6.04 -6.54
N GLU A 83 -19.15 6.84 -7.45
CA GLU A 83 -19.97 7.75 -8.28
C GLU A 83 -20.99 6.99 -9.14
N THR A 84 -20.66 5.75 -9.53
CA THR A 84 -21.58 4.90 -10.31
C THR A 84 -22.39 3.98 -9.42
N LYS A 85 -21.77 3.40 -8.37
CA LYS A 85 -22.45 2.41 -7.52
C LYS A 85 -23.34 3.03 -6.45
N GLN A 86 -22.94 4.16 -5.88
CA GLN A 86 -23.68 4.97 -4.90
C GLN A 86 -24.24 4.17 -3.71
N VAL A 87 -23.56 3.11 -3.27
CA VAL A 87 -24.00 2.36 -2.07
C VAL A 87 -23.59 3.10 -0.81
N PHE A 88 -22.41 3.72 -0.83
CA PHE A 88 -21.91 4.55 0.27
C PHE A 88 -22.19 6.02 0.02
N ASN A 89 -22.13 6.45 -1.24
CA ASN A 89 -22.30 7.84 -1.64
C ASN A 89 -21.46 8.78 -0.74
N PHE A 90 -20.13 8.55 -0.72
CA PHE A 90 -19.24 9.19 0.25
C PHE A 90 -19.43 10.71 0.26
N ARG A 91 -19.66 11.27 1.44
CA ARG A 91 -19.80 12.71 1.63
C ARG A 91 -18.48 13.42 1.42
N LYS A 92 -17.38 12.84 1.93
CA LYS A 92 -16.01 13.31 1.70
C LYS A 92 -15.01 12.16 1.65
N ALA A 93 -13.93 12.39 0.92
CA ALA A 93 -12.76 11.53 0.87
C ALA A 93 -11.49 12.30 1.23
N LEU A 94 -10.57 11.67 1.97
CA LEU A 94 -9.25 12.24 2.27
C LEU A 94 -8.15 11.29 1.82
N LEU A 95 -7.32 11.75 0.88
CA LEU A 95 -6.17 11.01 0.39
C LEU A 95 -4.93 11.45 1.18
N ILE A 96 -4.29 10.54 1.91
CA ILE A 96 -3.13 10.87 2.75
C ILE A 96 -1.91 10.26 2.11
N ASN A 97 -0.98 11.12 1.70
CA ASN A 97 0.29 10.75 1.10
C ASN A 97 0.19 9.72 -0.06
N PRO A 98 -0.78 9.81 -1.00
CA PRO A 98 -0.92 8.79 -2.03
C PRO A 98 0.22 8.85 -3.05
N PRO A 99 0.65 7.73 -3.64
CA PRO A 99 1.51 7.77 -4.83
C PRO A 99 0.75 8.41 -6.00
N VAL A 100 1.45 9.18 -6.84
CA VAL A 100 0.88 9.65 -8.12
C VAL A 100 0.88 8.51 -9.14
N ARG A 101 2.04 7.87 -9.32
CA ARG A 101 2.21 6.68 -10.16
C ARG A 101 2.77 5.55 -9.30
N LEU A 102 1.97 4.51 -9.10
CA LEU A 102 2.35 3.37 -8.28
C LEU A 102 3.69 2.75 -8.72
N TYR A 103 3.91 2.65 -10.05
CA TYR A 103 5.15 2.11 -10.61
C TYR A 103 6.40 2.93 -10.23
N SER A 104 6.31 4.26 -10.24
CA SER A 104 7.42 5.13 -9.81
C SER A 104 7.79 4.84 -8.35
N SER A 105 6.78 4.83 -7.47
CA SER A 105 6.97 4.64 -6.03
C SER A 105 7.59 3.30 -5.70
N ILE A 106 7.12 2.21 -6.30
CA ILE A 106 7.71 0.89 -6.05
C ILE A 106 9.14 0.78 -6.60
N SER A 107 9.46 1.49 -7.69
CA SER A 107 10.80 1.51 -8.25
C SER A 107 11.78 2.28 -7.36
N LEU A 108 11.35 3.40 -6.76
CA LEU A 108 12.11 4.13 -5.75
C LEU A 108 12.41 3.25 -4.54
N LEU A 109 11.41 2.53 -4.03
CA LEU A 109 11.56 1.63 -2.88
C LEU A 109 12.52 0.47 -3.17
N ASP A 110 12.45 -0.14 -4.37
CA ASP A 110 13.39 -1.20 -4.76
C ASP A 110 14.84 -0.69 -4.82
N ARG A 111 15.06 0.54 -5.31
CA ARG A 111 16.40 1.17 -5.34
C ARG A 111 16.97 1.45 -3.95
N MET A 112 16.14 1.54 -2.91
CA MET A 112 16.66 1.76 -1.56
C MET A 112 17.56 0.61 -1.07
N LEU A 113 17.42 -0.60 -1.62
CA LEU A 113 18.30 -1.73 -1.35
C LEU A 113 19.73 -1.54 -1.89
N GLU A 114 19.96 -0.61 -2.81
CA GLU A 114 21.30 -0.27 -3.30
C GLU A 114 22.16 0.36 -2.19
N ASN A 115 21.53 0.91 -1.14
CA ASN A 115 22.21 1.47 0.03
C ASN A 115 22.66 0.42 1.05
N ILE A 116 22.43 -0.88 0.79
CA ILE A 116 22.99 -1.94 1.63
C ILE A 116 24.53 -1.83 1.56
N PRO A 117 25.25 -1.80 2.69
CA PRO A 117 26.71 -1.75 2.68
C PRO A 117 27.32 -2.90 1.85
N GLY A 118 28.01 -2.53 0.76
CA GLY A 118 28.59 -3.46 -0.23
C GLY A 118 27.60 -4.01 -1.26
N GLY A 119 26.42 -3.38 -1.42
CA GLY A 119 25.45 -3.63 -2.48
C GLY A 119 24.42 -4.71 -2.16
N ILE A 120 23.49 -4.91 -3.09
CA ILE A 120 22.37 -5.86 -2.95
C ILE A 120 22.82 -7.31 -2.76
N ASP A 121 24.00 -7.68 -3.25
CA ASP A 121 24.58 -9.02 -3.04
C ASP A 121 24.86 -9.33 -1.56
N ASN A 122 25.00 -8.30 -0.73
CA ASN A 122 25.13 -8.42 0.73
C ASN A 122 23.79 -8.45 1.47
N PHE A 123 22.66 -8.46 0.77
CA PHE A 123 21.32 -8.53 1.38
C PHE A 123 21.19 -9.69 2.38
N PRO A 124 21.62 -10.94 2.09
CA PRO A 124 21.51 -12.03 3.06
C PRO A 124 22.24 -11.73 4.37
N GLN A 125 23.45 -11.19 4.31
CA GLN A 125 24.27 -10.85 5.48
C GLN A 125 23.68 -9.65 6.24
N PHE A 126 23.16 -8.65 5.52
CA PHE A 126 22.50 -7.50 6.12
C PHE A 126 21.23 -7.94 6.87
N TYR A 127 20.37 -8.74 6.22
CA TYR A 127 19.17 -9.30 6.81
C TYR A 127 19.46 -10.17 8.04
N ASP A 128 20.45 -11.07 7.94
CA ASP A 128 20.85 -11.94 9.07
C ASP A 128 21.35 -11.13 10.27
N ARG A 129 22.09 -10.04 10.04
CA ARG A 129 22.50 -9.12 11.12
C ARG A 129 21.29 -8.45 11.75
N LEU A 130 20.38 -7.93 10.94
CA LEU A 130 19.18 -7.26 11.40
C LEU A 130 18.29 -8.16 12.27
N VAL A 131 18.05 -9.40 11.83
CA VAL A 131 17.28 -10.40 12.58
C VAL A 131 17.97 -10.73 13.91
N LYS A 132 19.31 -10.87 13.92
CA LYS A 132 20.07 -11.13 15.15
C LYS A 132 19.95 -9.97 16.15
N GLU A 133 20.08 -8.74 15.71
CA GLU A 133 19.92 -7.56 16.59
C GLU A 133 18.49 -7.44 17.11
N LEU A 134 17.48 -7.64 16.26
CA LEU A 134 16.08 -7.67 16.68
C LEU A 134 15.80 -8.76 17.71
N THR A 135 16.34 -9.96 17.52
CA THR A 135 16.17 -11.08 18.48
C THR A 135 16.82 -10.78 19.83
N ARG A 136 17.91 -9.99 19.86
CA ARG A 136 18.54 -9.54 21.11
C ARG A 136 17.67 -8.54 21.87
N VAL A 137 17.03 -7.62 21.16
CA VAL A 137 16.20 -6.55 21.73
C VAL A 137 14.80 -7.05 22.11
N TYR A 138 14.20 -7.94 21.30
CA TYR A 138 12.84 -8.45 21.46
C TYR A 138 12.86 -9.95 21.79
N LYS A 139 13.36 -10.31 22.99
CA LYS A 139 13.40 -11.72 23.46
C LYS A 139 12.02 -12.38 23.68
N ASN A 140 10.91 -11.63 23.61
CA ASN A 140 9.60 -12.06 24.12
C ASN A 140 8.40 -11.85 23.15
N SER A 141 8.59 -11.78 21.83
CA SER A 141 7.44 -11.74 20.90
C SER A 141 7.20 -13.10 20.25
N ASP A 142 6.09 -13.76 20.60
CA ASP A 142 5.68 -15.07 20.05
C ASP A 142 5.30 -15.05 18.57
N THR A 143 5.18 -13.85 17.97
CA THR A 143 4.96 -13.65 16.54
C THR A 143 5.73 -12.44 16.05
N VAL A 144 6.57 -12.61 15.03
CA VAL A 144 7.17 -11.48 14.30
C VAL A 144 6.30 -11.25 13.07
N ASP A 145 5.44 -10.22 13.11
CA ASP A 145 4.84 -9.69 11.88
C ASP A 145 5.92 -8.87 11.15
N ILE A 146 6.37 -9.37 10.01
CA ILE A 146 7.52 -8.82 9.27
C ILE A 146 7.01 -7.88 8.19
N GLY A 147 6.72 -6.64 8.61
CA GLY A 147 6.26 -5.52 7.78
C GLY A 147 6.63 -4.17 8.43
N GLU A 148 5.72 -3.19 8.41
CA GLU A 148 5.96 -1.87 9.04
C GLU A 148 6.33 -1.96 10.54
N GLU A 149 5.75 -2.94 11.26
CA GLU A 149 6.09 -3.18 12.66
C GLU A 149 7.54 -3.67 12.83
N PHE A 150 8.03 -4.50 11.92
CA PHE A 150 9.42 -4.93 11.89
C PHE A 150 10.34 -3.74 11.60
N LEU A 151 9.99 -2.88 10.64
CA LEU A 151 10.73 -1.65 10.33
C LEU A 151 10.86 -0.75 11.56
N TYR A 152 9.74 -0.50 12.25
CA TYR A 152 9.70 0.33 13.45
C TYR A 152 10.58 -0.24 14.57
N LYS A 153 10.44 -1.54 14.85
CA LYS A 153 11.26 -2.25 15.85
C LYS A 153 12.75 -2.24 15.50
N ALA A 154 13.07 -2.43 14.22
CA ALA A 154 14.43 -2.43 13.72
C ALA A 154 15.08 -1.06 13.85
N PHE A 155 14.38 -0.01 13.43
CA PHE A 155 14.84 1.38 13.54
C PHE A 155 15.23 1.72 14.98
N HIS A 156 14.35 1.42 15.95
CA HIS A 156 14.61 1.65 17.36
C HIS A 156 15.73 0.78 17.93
N ALA A 157 15.95 -0.42 17.39
CA ALA A 157 17.00 -1.33 17.85
C ALA A 157 18.40 -0.91 17.39
N VAL A 158 18.56 -0.39 16.17
CA VAL A 158 19.88 -0.15 15.57
C VAL A 158 20.23 1.33 15.39
N ASN A 159 19.27 2.25 15.54
CA ASN A 159 19.45 3.70 15.34
C ASN A 159 20.31 4.03 14.09
N PRO A 160 19.85 3.61 12.90
CA PRO A 160 20.66 3.62 11.69
C PRO A 160 20.96 5.05 11.22
N ASP A 161 22.09 5.22 10.51
CA ASP A 161 22.30 6.43 9.72
C ASP A 161 21.34 6.51 8.51
N SER A 162 21.42 7.56 7.69
CA SER A 162 20.48 7.74 6.58
C SER A 162 20.58 6.65 5.50
N GLU A 163 21.77 6.10 5.23
CA GLU A 163 21.95 5.04 4.23
C GLU A 163 21.45 3.70 4.77
N GLU A 164 21.78 3.38 6.03
CA GLU A 164 21.29 2.20 6.72
C GLU A 164 19.77 2.25 6.93
N LEU A 165 19.20 3.44 7.14
CA LEU A 165 17.75 3.64 7.23
C LEU A 165 17.07 3.39 5.89
N ALA A 166 17.64 3.91 4.79
CA ALA A 166 17.13 3.63 3.45
C ALA A 166 17.18 2.12 3.15
N ALA A 167 18.31 1.45 3.44
CA ALA A 167 18.44 0.00 3.30
C ALA A 167 17.40 -0.76 4.13
N LEU A 168 17.16 -0.32 5.37
CA LEU A 168 16.19 -0.91 6.27
C LEU A 168 14.74 -0.75 5.75
N ILE A 169 14.39 0.41 5.21
CA ILE A 169 13.11 0.64 4.51
C ILE A 169 12.99 -0.32 3.33
N GLY A 170 14.02 -0.38 2.48
CA GLY A 170 14.07 -1.29 1.34
C GLY A 170 13.85 -2.76 1.74
N VAL A 171 14.46 -3.22 2.84
CA VAL A 171 14.30 -4.59 3.36
C VAL A 171 12.86 -4.87 3.80
N SER A 172 12.24 -3.94 4.53
CA SER A 172 10.83 -4.08 4.94
C SER A 172 9.92 -4.26 3.72
N PHE A 173 10.07 -3.38 2.73
CA PHE A 173 9.30 -3.45 1.50
C PHE A 173 9.61 -4.68 0.65
N ARG A 174 10.86 -5.16 0.65
CA ARG A 174 11.25 -6.42 -0.01
C ARG A 174 10.51 -7.61 0.57
N ILE A 175 10.36 -7.66 1.89
CA ILE A 175 9.62 -8.74 2.56
C ILE A 175 8.13 -8.65 2.26
N SER A 176 7.55 -7.45 2.25
CA SER A 176 6.17 -7.24 1.81
C SER A 176 5.94 -7.70 0.37
N SER A 177 6.83 -7.35 -0.55
CA SER A 177 6.78 -7.81 -1.94
C SER A 177 6.88 -9.35 -2.02
N ALA A 178 7.82 -9.96 -1.30
CA ALA A 178 8.00 -11.41 -1.27
C ALA A 178 6.72 -12.14 -0.82
N ASN A 179 6.10 -11.68 0.28
CA ASN A 179 4.86 -12.24 0.82
C ASN A 179 3.69 -12.09 -0.16
N MET A 180 3.56 -10.90 -0.77
CA MET A 180 2.55 -10.61 -1.77
C MET A 180 2.72 -11.52 -2.99
N THR A 181 3.90 -11.53 -3.61
CA THR A 181 4.18 -12.33 -4.82
C THR A 181 4.02 -13.81 -4.56
N TYR A 182 4.50 -14.33 -3.43
CA TYR A 182 4.35 -15.75 -3.10
C TYR A 182 2.87 -16.13 -2.94
N THR A 183 2.10 -15.33 -2.21
CA THR A 183 0.66 -15.59 -2.04
C THR A 183 -0.07 -15.55 -3.37
N THR A 184 0.22 -14.56 -4.19
CA THR A 184 -0.37 -14.41 -5.51
C THR A 184 -0.03 -15.58 -6.45
N ASP A 185 1.22 -16.05 -6.44
CA ASP A 185 1.63 -17.22 -7.22
C ASP A 185 0.96 -18.51 -6.73
N LEU A 186 0.74 -18.66 -5.42
CA LEU A 186 -0.05 -19.76 -4.87
C LEU A 186 -1.52 -19.71 -5.28
N MET A 187 -2.14 -18.53 -5.25
CA MET A 187 -3.57 -18.38 -5.55
C MET A 187 -3.90 -18.60 -7.03
N THR A 188 -2.94 -18.38 -7.91
CA THR A 188 -3.13 -18.45 -9.37
C THR A 188 -2.46 -19.66 -10.02
N ASP A 189 -1.57 -20.35 -9.32
CA ASP A 189 -0.70 -21.39 -9.86
C ASP A 189 0.10 -20.92 -11.10
N PHE A 190 0.54 -19.65 -11.09
CA PHE A 190 1.19 -19.02 -12.24
C PHE A 190 2.57 -19.62 -12.56
N GLY A 191 3.30 -20.10 -11.55
CA GLY A 191 4.57 -20.77 -11.73
C GLY A 191 5.80 -19.86 -11.58
N TYR A 192 5.67 -18.71 -10.92
CA TYR A 192 6.72 -17.70 -10.83
C TYR A 192 7.71 -17.95 -9.69
N ILE A 193 7.22 -18.30 -8.49
CA ILE A 193 8.05 -18.65 -7.33
C ILE A 193 7.97 -20.15 -7.08
N LYS A 194 6.76 -20.70 -7.02
CA LYS A 194 6.46 -22.12 -6.87
C LYS A 194 6.25 -22.73 -8.26
N PRO A 195 7.04 -23.74 -8.68
CA PRO A 195 6.80 -24.46 -9.93
C PRO A 195 5.36 -25.01 -10.04
N LYS A 196 4.80 -25.00 -11.25
CA LYS A 196 3.41 -25.46 -11.51
C LYS A 196 3.16 -26.93 -11.16
N ASN A 197 4.19 -27.77 -11.23
CA ASN A 197 4.10 -29.20 -10.91
C ASN A 197 4.15 -29.49 -9.40
N ILE A 198 4.21 -28.45 -8.54
CA ILE A 198 4.21 -28.61 -7.09
C ILE A 198 2.87 -28.14 -6.51
N THR A 199 2.21 -29.01 -5.74
CA THR A 199 1.01 -28.66 -4.97
C THR A 199 1.37 -28.38 -3.53
N MET A 200 1.04 -27.17 -3.05
CA MET A 200 1.19 -26.81 -1.64
C MET A 200 -0.05 -27.25 -0.85
N THR A 201 0.17 -27.79 0.34
CA THR A 201 -0.87 -28.16 1.31
C THR A 201 -0.67 -27.36 2.60
N LYS A 202 -1.63 -27.45 3.53
CA LYS A 202 -1.49 -26.88 4.88
C LYS A 202 -0.26 -27.36 5.66
N ASN A 203 0.34 -28.49 5.26
CA ASN A 203 1.52 -29.07 5.90
C ASN A 203 2.82 -28.81 5.10
N SER A 204 2.73 -28.18 3.93
CA SER A 204 3.90 -27.90 3.10
C SER A 204 4.68 -26.72 3.67
N SER A 205 6.00 -26.85 3.77
CA SER A 205 6.85 -25.76 4.22
C SER A 205 7.04 -24.72 3.10
N PRO A 206 6.77 -23.43 3.34
CA PRO A 206 7.04 -22.37 2.36
C PRO A 206 8.54 -22.01 2.27
N SER A 207 9.38 -22.55 3.16
CA SER A 207 10.77 -22.09 3.38
C SER A 207 11.65 -22.09 2.12
N VAL A 208 11.52 -23.09 1.25
CA VAL A 208 12.30 -23.19 0.01
C VAL A 208 11.91 -22.07 -0.96
N TYR A 209 10.61 -21.76 -1.04
CA TYR A 209 10.07 -20.74 -1.93
C TYR A 209 10.28 -19.33 -1.40
N ASN A 210 10.27 -19.15 -0.08
CA ASN A 210 10.57 -17.88 0.55
C ASN A 210 11.97 -17.39 0.14
N LYS A 211 12.98 -18.26 0.04
CA LYS A 211 14.33 -17.86 -0.40
C LYS A 211 14.34 -17.25 -1.81
N VAL A 212 13.48 -17.75 -2.69
CA VAL A 212 13.30 -17.18 -4.04
C VAL A 212 12.52 -15.88 -3.96
N ALA A 213 11.41 -15.87 -3.23
CA ALA A 213 10.55 -14.70 -3.06
C ALA A 213 11.31 -13.45 -2.56
N HIS A 214 12.21 -13.61 -1.59
CA HIS A 214 13.00 -12.51 -1.04
C HIS A 214 14.03 -11.92 -2.02
N ARG A 215 14.29 -12.57 -3.16
CA ARG A 215 15.13 -12.02 -4.23
C ARG A 215 14.35 -11.14 -5.21
N LEU A 216 13.02 -11.14 -5.13
CA LEU A 216 12.14 -10.49 -6.09
C LEU A 216 11.61 -9.17 -5.52
N GLY A 217 11.80 -8.09 -6.27
CA GLY A 217 11.30 -6.77 -5.94
C GLY A 217 9.91 -6.54 -6.47
N PHE A 218 9.37 -5.37 -6.16
CA PHE A 218 8.11 -4.96 -6.74
C PHE A 218 8.22 -4.77 -8.26
N THR A 219 9.36 -4.29 -8.78
CA THR A 219 9.57 -4.18 -10.23
C THR A 219 9.69 -5.55 -10.90
N ASP A 220 10.27 -6.55 -10.22
CA ASP A 220 10.30 -7.93 -10.73
C ASP A 220 8.89 -8.51 -10.79
N TYR A 221 8.12 -8.33 -9.71
CA TYR A 221 6.69 -8.67 -9.69
C TYR A 221 5.95 -7.99 -10.85
N PHE A 222 6.17 -6.70 -11.08
CA PHE A 222 5.53 -5.99 -12.18
C PHE A 222 5.87 -6.60 -13.54
N HIS A 223 7.16 -6.76 -13.86
CA HIS A 223 7.60 -7.12 -15.21
C HIS A 223 7.46 -8.60 -15.55
N VAL A 224 7.67 -9.49 -14.57
CA VAL A 224 7.78 -10.93 -14.78
C VAL A 224 6.47 -11.65 -14.46
N TYR A 225 5.65 -11.08 -13.56
CA TYR A 225 4.39 -11.69 -13.14
C TYR A 225 3.18 -10.86 -13.58
N PHE A 226 3.05 -9.65 -13.06
CA PHE A 226 1.81 -8.87 -13.10
C PHE A 226 1.47 -8.40 -14.52
N TYR A 227 2.43 -7.82 -15.23
CA TYR A 227 2.22 -7.42 -16.62
C TYR A 227 1.90 -8.62 -17.53
N PRO A 228 2.66 -9.73 -17.52
CA PRO A 228 2.29 -10.94 -18.25
C PRO A 228 0.89 -11.45 -17.91
N TYR A 229 0.52 -11.49 -16.62
CA TYR A 229 -0.82 -11.88 -16.18
C TYR A 229 -1.91 -10.98 -16.80
N GLN A 230 -1.77 -9.65 -16.71
CA GLN A 230 -2.76 -8.73 -17.28
C GLN A 230 -2.82 -8.80 -18.81
N LYS A 231 -1.67 -9.06 -19.47
CA LYS A 231 -1.61 -9.24 -20.92
C LYS A 231 -2.35 -10.49 -21.40
N THR A 232 -2.50 -11.53 -20.58
CA THR A 232 -3.33 -12.68 -20.95
C THR A 232 -4.82 -12.33 -21.06
N LYS A 233 -5.29 -11.33 -20.29
CA LYS A 233 -6.66 -10.81 -20.35
C LYS A 233 -6.85 -9.84 -21.52
N ASN A 234 -5.83 -9.05 -21.81
CA ASN A 234 -5.81 -8.10 -22.93
C ASN A 234 -4.50 -8.21 -23.72
N PRO A 235 -4.46 -8.96 -24.84
CA PRO A 235 -3.24 -9.17 -25.62
C PRO A 235 -2.63 -7.91 -26.22
N SER A 236 -3.41 -6.84 -26.47
CA SER A 236 -2.90 -5.58 -26.99
C SER A 236 -2.29 -4.68 -25.91
N LEU A 237 -2.49 -5.00 -24.62
CA LEU A 237 -2.00 -4.20 -23.50
C LEU A 237 -0.48 -4.02 -23.54
N THR A 238 -0.07 -2.77 -23.55
CA THR A 238 1.33 -2.36 -23.38
C THR A 238 1.67 -2.11 -21.91
N ARG A 239 2.96 -2.16 -21.58
CA ARG A 239 3.42 -1.85 -20.21
C ARG A 239 3.09 -0.41 -19.82
N SER A 240 3.30 0.53 -20.73
CA SER A 240 3.05 1.95 -20.50
C SER A 240 1.57 2.24 -20.24
N GLU A 241 0.67 1.60 -21.00
CA GLU A 241 -0.77 1.70 -20.75
C GLU A 241 -1.14 1.17 -19.37
N LEU A 242 -0.60 0.01 -18.97
CA LEU A 242 -0.88 -0.56 -17.64
C LEU A 242 -0.34 0.33 -16.51
N ILE A 243 0.90 0.83 -16.63
CA ILE A 243 1.48 1.77 -15.66
C ILE A 243 0.62 3.03 -15.54
N ASN A 244 0.17 3.58 -16.66
CA ASN A 244 -0.67 4.78 -16.67
C ASN A 244 -2.04 4.51 -16.05
N ALA A 245 -2.68 3.39 -16.39
CA ALA A 245 -4.00 3.01 -15.87
C ALA A 245 -4.02 2.91 -14.33
N MET A 246 -2.90 2.51 -13.73
CA MET A 246 -2.72 2.35 -12.28
C MET A 246 -2.24 3.61 -11.55
N SER A 247 -2.33 4.78 -12.18
CA SER A 247 -1.91 6.06 -11.61
C SER A 247 -3.09 6.95 -11.26
N LEU A 248 -2.91 7.92 -10.35
CA LEU A 248 -3.93 8.96 -10.12
C LEU A 248 -4.20 9.78 -11.39
N SER A 249 -3.21 9.88 -12.29
CA SER A 249 -3.36 10.58 -13.56
C SER A 249 -4.42 9.96 -14.48
N SER A 250 -4.74 8.66 -14.33
CA SER A 250 -5.80 8.04 -15.15
C SER A 250 -7.21 8.48 -14.77
N ILE A 251 -7.38 9.06 -13.58
CA ILE A 251 -8.65 9.61 -13.09
C ILE A 251 -8.53 11.12 -12.79
N GLU A 252 -7.58 11.82 -13.42
CA GLU A 252 -7.27 13.22 -13.11
C GLU A 252 -8.48 14.15 -13.27
N ASP A 253 -9.26 14.00 -14.35
CA ASP A 253 -10.44 14.84 -14.61
C ASP A 253 -11.52 14.67 -13.52
N TYR A 254 -11.67 13.45 -13.00
CA TYR A 254 -12.55 13.18 -11.88
C TYR A 254 -12.01 13.83 -10.60
N LEU A 255 -10.74 13.64 -10.26
CA LEU A 255 -10.13 14.22 -9.06
C LEU A 255 -10.17 15.75 -9.07
N ARG A 256 -10.05 16.35 -10.25
CA ARG A 256 -10.12 17.80 -10.47
C ARG A 256 -11.53 18.34 -10.22
N SER A 257 -12.56 17.66 -10.71
CA SER A 257 -13.95 18.11 -10.62
C SER A 257 -14.64 17.71 -9.31
N ALA A 258 -14.19 16.66 -8.62
CA ALA A 258 -14.79 16.17 -7.39
C ALA A 258 -14.41 17.04 -6.18
N GLU A 259 -15.27 18.00 -5.83
CA GLU A 259 -15.07 18.92 -4.70
C GLU A 259 -14.97 18.21 -3.33
N LYS A 260 -15.53 16.99 -3.22
CA LYS A 260 -15.57 16.21 -1.98
C LYS A 260 -14.25 15.54 -1.59
N ILE A 261 -13.22 15.60 -2.43
CA ILE A 261 -11.95 14.89 -2.20
C ILE A 261 -10.89 15.91 -1.77
N GLU A 262 -10.30 15.73 -0.60
CA GLU A 262 -9.12 16.50 -0.17
C GLU A 262 -7.88 15.60 -0.20
N VAL A 263 -6.70 16.19 -0.43
CA VAL A 263 -5.42 15.50 -0.36
C VAL A 263 -4.49 16.21 0.59
N MET A 264 -3.80 15.44 1.43
CA MET A 264 -2.68 15.94 2.21
C MET A 264 -1.41 15.14 1.88
N HIS A 265 -0.29 15.83 1.72
CA HIS A 265 0.97 15.23 1.28
C HIS A 265 2.17 16.03 1.84
N ASN A 266 3.38 15.49 1.72
CA ASN A 266 4.62 16.15 2.15
C ASN A 266 5.54 16.43 0.96
N ALA A 267 6.14 17.61 0.90
CA ALA A 267 7.03 17.99 -0.19
C ALA A 267 8.31 17.13 -0.29
N ASP A 268 8.71 16.51 0.83
CA ASP A 268 9.87 15.64 0.98
C ASP A 268 9.49 14.13 1.02
N ASP A 269 8.33 13.75 0.49
CA ASP A 269 7.91 12.35 0.47
C ASP A 269 8.80 11.50 -0.46
N ILE A 270 9.40 10.45 0.12
CA ILE A 270 10.41 9.59 -0.51
C ILE A 270 9.85 8.64 -1.56
N ILE A 271 8.51 8.53 -1.67
CA ILE A 271 7.86 7.65 -2.65
C ILE A 271 7.50 8.36 -3.96
N LEU A 272 7.82 9.65 -4.09
CA LEU A 272 7.54 10.44 -5.28
C LEU A 272 8.81 10.71 -6.08
N GLU A 273 8.73 10.57 -7.40
CA GLU A 273 9.79 11.04 -8.29
C GLU A 273 9.81 12.58 -8.34
N PRO A 274 10.95 13.21 -8.69
CA PRO A 274 11.03 14.65 -8.86
C PRO A 274 9.92 15.19 -9.77
N GLY A 275 9.19 16.19 -9.28
CA GLY A 275 8.05 16.82 -9.97
C GLY A 275 6.71 16.12 -9.81
N GLU A 276 6.63 14.89 -9.26
CA GLU A 276 5.34 14.23 -9.01
C GLU A 276 4.53 14.96 -7.94
N ILE A 277 5.17 15.62 -6.96
CA ILE A 277 4.48 16.40 -5.93
C ILE A 277 3.60 17.51 -6.52
N ASP A 278 3.97 18.06 -7.68
CA ASP A 278 3.24 19.15 -8.35
C ASP A 278 1.89 18.69 -8.91
N PHE A 279 1.66 17.38 -9.01
CA PHE A 279 0.36 16.81 -9.36
C PHE A 279 -0.74 17.30 -8.42
N PHE A 280 -0.49 17.27 -7.11
CA PHE A 280 -1.53 17.53 -6.12
C PHE A 280 -2.07 18.98 -6.16
N PRO A 281 -1.25 20.05 -6.05
CA PRO A 281 -1.78 21.41 -6.15
C PRO A 281 -2.37 21.69 -7.54
N ARG A 282 -1.82 21.11 -8.61
CA ARG A 282 -2.33 21.28 -9.99
C ARG A 282 -3.72 20.66 -10.18
N VAL A 283 -4.03 19.56 -9.52
CA VAL A 283 -5.28 18.80 -9.69
C VAL A 283 -6.33 19.19 -8.65
N PHE A 284 -5.93 19.32 -7.39
CA PHE A 284 -6.85 19.55 -6.26
C PHE A 284 -7.01 21.05 -5.92
N GLY A 285 -6.10 21.92 -6.38
CA GLY A 285 -6.12 23.35 -6.04
C GLY A 285 -6.08 23.56 -4.53
N ASP A 286 -7.03 24.33 -4.00
CA ASP A 286 -7.14 24.63 -2.56
C ASP A 286 -7.45 23.39 -1.70
N ARG A 287 -7.89 22.27 -2.32
CA ARG A 287 -8.10 20.97 -1.64
C ARG A 287 -6.80 20.19 -1.43
N ALA A 288 -5.65 20.70 -1.88
CA ALA A 288 -4.33 20.12 -1.59
C ALA A 288 -3.65 20.82 -0.42
N LYS A 289 -3.37 20.06 0.63
CA LYS A 289 -2.52 20.48 1.75
C LYS A 289 -1.13 19.85 1.64
N ILE A 290 -0.16 20.61 1.15
CA ILE A 290 1.23 20.17 1.04
C ILE A 290 2.04 20.72 2.23
N TYR A 291 2.52 19.83 3.09
CA TYR A 291 3.42 20.20 4.18
C TYR A 291 4.87 20.25 3.68
N PRO A 292 5.70 21.18 4.19
CA PRO A 292 7.07 21.33 3.70
C PRO A 292 7.97 20.15 4.09
N ARG A 293 7.64 19.43 5.18
CA ARG A 293 8.40 18.29 5.69
C ARG A 293 7.49 17.26 6.34
N GLY A 294 7.96 16.02 6.36
CA GLY A 294 7.29 14.90 7.02
C GLY A 294 7.65 13.54 6.43
N GLY A 295 8.42 13.46 5.34
CA GLY A 295 8.68 12.21 4.66
C GLY A 295 7.38 11.51 4.25
N HIS A 296 7.32 10.18 4.34
CA HIS A 296 6.13 9.47 3.88
C HIS A 296 4.93 9.49 4.86
N LEU A 297 5.13 9.50 6.18
CA LEU A 297 4.03 9.48 7.18
C LEU A 297 4.24 10.46 8.34
N GLY A 298 5.40 11.10 8.44
CA GLY A 298 5.77 11.93 9.59
C GLY A 298 4.88 13.16 9.79
N ASN A 299 4.13 13.59 8.76
CA ASN A 299 3.08 14.60 8.94
C ASN A 299 2.03 14.20 9.97
N MET A 300 1.80 12.90 10.19
CA MET A 300 0.85 12.40 11.18
C MET A 300 1.35 12.49 12.63
N GLU A 301 2.61 12.84 12.86
CA GLU A 301 3.15 13.07 14.21
C GLU A 301 2.83 14.48 14.74
N PHE A 302 2.47 15.41 13.85
CA PHE A 302 2.13 16.78 14.22
C PHE A 302 0.65 16.89 14.59
N ARG A 303 0.36 17.41 15.80
CA ARG A 303 -1.00 17.57 16.31
C ARG A 303 -1.90 18.37 15.36
N ASP A 304 -1.39 19.48 14.82
CA ASP A 304 -2.15 20.36 13.94
C ASP A 304 -2.55 19.66 12.63
N ASN A 305 -1.69 18.78 12.11
CA ASN A 305 -1.96 18.01 10.91
C ASN A 305 -3.02 16.93 11.17
N VAL A 306 -2.97 16.27 12.35
CA VAL A 306 -4.02 15.34 12.78
C VAL A 306 -5.35 16.07 12.98
N THR A 307 -5.33 17.27 13.54
CA THR A 307 -6.52 18.13 13.65
C THR A 307 -7.07 18.50 12.28
N HIS A 308 -6.22 18.86 11.31
CA HIS A 308 -6.63 19.08 9.92
C HIS A 308 -7.30 17.83 9.34
N MET A 309 -6.65 16.66 9.43
CA MET A 309 -7.18 15.37 8.96
C MET A 309 -8.58 15.06 9.53
N ILE A 310 -8.82 15.28 10.81
CA ILE A 310 -10.13 15.08 11.44
C ILE A 310 -11.14 16.09 10.90
N ASN A 311 -10.75 17.36 10.82
CA ASN A 311 -11.61 18.45 10.39
C ASN A 311 -12.10 18.34 8.94
N VAL A 312 -11.41 17.57 8.09
CA VAL A 312 -11.91 17.25 6.74
C VAL A 312 -13.29 16.60 6.82
N PHE A 313 -13.54 15.71 7.79
CA PHE A 313 -14.82 15.00 7.92
C PHE A 313 -15.81 15.63 8.92
N SER A 314 -15.35 16.58 9.73
CA SER A 314 -16.21 17.29 10.69
C SER A 314 -16.83 18.58 10.15
N LYS A 315 -16.43 19.00 8.94
CA LYS A 315 -16.97 20.15 8.22
C LYS A 315 -17.72 19.67 6.98
#